data_AF-A0A936LEK7-F1
#
_entry.id   AF-A0A936LEK7-F1
#
_cell.length_a   1.000
_cell.length_b   1.000
_cell.length_c   1.000
_cell.angle_alpha   90.00
_cell.angle_beta   90.00
_cell.angle_gamma   90.00
#
_symmetry.space_group_name_H-M   'P 1'
#
loop_
_entity.id
_entity.type
_entity.pdbx_description
1 polymer ?
#
loop_
_entity_poly.entity_id
_entity_poly.type
_entity_poly.pdbx_seq_one_letter_code
_entity_poly.pdbx_strand_id
1 'polypeptide(L)'
;MNQPELMDGESHRGGMMHPVLLGVVAIVGCTLLHLTGSFFLILDAQNPANRTLARVMIGVAQLLLMLAPTVMLARYAVGPVEQSLRLRPGPPFSYLAMGIAMVSLWPLLQTVLIAQELYLIPPDILASLKSAQENTESTYRLLLASDTPTGLLISIAIGALIPALSEEALYRGLGQGLFRQALRPAGAILLSGLLFAGLHFQPLAFLPLLGLGCFLGFVTERTGSIIPAITGHAMFNAVTIMGLSAVGEMPPELQKPPAITTELFLQSLPGAAVAMVILVLVILWFRKMQPAEPNAPV
;
A
#
# COMPACT_ATOMS: atom_id res chain seq x y z
N MET A 1 42.70 -14.43 51.31
CA MET A 1 42.74 -13.35 50.29
C MET A 1 41.85 -13.83 49.16
N ASN A 2 40.57 -13.46 49.21
CA ASN A 2 39.54 -13.97 48.30
C ASN A 2 39.65 -13.25 46.96
N GLN A 3 39.81 -14.00 45.87
CA GLN A 3 39.57 -13.49 44.53
C GLN A 3 38.06 -13.52 44.26
N PRO A 4 37.44 -12.45 43.73
CA PRO A 4 36.08 -12.53 43.24
C PRO A 4 36.06 -13.26 41.90
N GLU A 5 35.19 -14.26 41.81
CA GLU A 5 34.77 -14.93 40.58
C GLU A 5 34.32 -13.89 39.54
N LEU A 6 34.83 -14.04 38.31
CA LEU A 6 34.26 -13.41 37.12
C LEU A 6 32.86 -13.99 36.92
N MET A 7 31.84 -13.27 37.38
CA MET A 7 30.47 -13.55 37.00
C MET A 7 30.30 -13.25 35.52
N ASP A 8 30.10 -14.31 34.75
CA ASP A 8 29.56 -14.28 33.41
C ASP A 8 28.32 -13.38 33.38
N GLY A 9 28.44 -12.27 32.65
CA GLY A 9 27.35 -11.36 32.35
C GLY A 9 26.39 -11.94 31.31
N GLU A 10 25.87 -13.15 31.55
CA GLU A 10 24.63 -13.61 30.93
C GLU A 10 23.45 -13.17 31.81
N SER A 11 23.18 -11.86 31.86
CA SER A 11 21.99 -11.36 32.54
C SER A 11 21.09 -10.59 31.57
N HIS A 12 19.93 -11.21 31.31
CA HIS A 12 18.71 -10.63 30.74
C HIS A 12 18.67 -10.35 29.23
N ARG A 13 18.77 -11.39 28.40
CA ARG A 13 17.98 -11.45 27.15
C ARG A 13 16.64 -12.14 27.44
N GLY A 14 15.76 -11.48 28.20
CA GLY A 14 14.35 -11.86 28.20
C GLY A 14 13.86 -11.88 26.76
N GLY A 15 13.24 -12.98 26.33
CA GLY A 15 13.01 -13.35 24.93
C GLY A 15 12.36 -12.24 24.09
N MET A 16 13.17 -11.36 23.51
CA MET A 16 12.69 -10.37 22.56
C MET A 16 12.24 -11.12 21.31
N MET A 17 10.99 -10.90 20.92
CA MET A 17 10.41 -11.47 19.72
C MET A 17 11.30 -11.13 18.51
N HIS A 18 11.62 -12.13 17.67
CA HIS A 18 12.46 -11.95 16.49
C HIS A 18 11.93 -10.79 15.62
N PRO A 19 12.78 -9.87 15.10
CA PRO A 19 12.32 -8.66 14.42
C PRO A 19 11.33 -8.91 13.27
N VAL A 20 11.55 -9.98 12.52
CA VAL A 20 10.63 -10.40 11.45
C VAL A 20 9.26 -10.77 12.00
N LEU A 21 9.21 -11.55 13.08
CA LEU A 21 7.93 -11.95 13.69
C LEU A 21 7.21 -10.73 14.26
N LEU A 22 7.94 -9.81 14.90
CA LEU A 22 7.39 -8.54 15.37
C LEU A 22 6.79 -7.71 14.23
N GLY A 23 7.49 -7.60 13.09
CA GLY A 23 6.99 -6.87 11.92
C GLY A 23 5.74 -7.50 11.32
N VAL A 24 5.68 -8.82 11.23
CA VAL A 24 4.49 -9.55 10.75
C VAL A 24 3.31 -9.34 11.71
N VAL A 25 3.53 -9.51 13.01
CA VAL A 25 2.49 -9.31 14.04
C VAL A 25 1.98 -7.87 14.04
N ALA A 26 2.87 -6.89 13.89
CA ALA A 26 2.48 -5.48 13.80
C ALA A 26 1.62 -5.21 12.56
N ILE A 27 2.06 -5.63 11.37
CA ILE A 27 1.32 -5.46 10.12
C ILE A 27 -0.06 -6.12 10.20
N VAL A 28 -0.09 -7.41 10.55
CA VAL A 28 -1.35 -8.18 10.60
C VAL A 28 -2.26 -7.61 11.70
N GLY A 29 -1.72 -7.35 12.89
CA GLY A 29 -2.47 -6.83 14.03
C GLY A 29 -3.11 -5.47 13.76
N CYS A 30 -2.34 -4.49 13.29
CA CYS A 30 -2.86 -3.15 12.97
C CYS A 30 -3.86 -3.20 11.81
N THR A 31 -3.61 -4.01 10.79
CA THR A 31 -4.53 -4.15 9.64
C THR A 31 -5.85 -4.79 10.06
N LEU A 32 -5.81 -5.89 10.83
CA LEU A 32 -7.02 -6.55 11.33
C LEU A 32 -7.80 -5.66 12.30
N LEU A 33 -7.11 -4.88 13.14
CA LEU A 33 -7.75 -3.93 14.04
C LEU A 33 -8.53 -2.87 13.25
N HIS A 34 -7.91 -2.29 12.20
CA HIS A 34 -8.59 -1.36 11.31
C HIS A 34 -9.78 -2.00 10.57
N LEU A 35 -9.60 -3.18 9.99
CA LEU A 35 -10.66 -3.88 9.26
C LEU A 35 -11.86 -4.19 10.15
N THR A 36 -11.60 -4.67 11.38
CA THR A 36 -12.64 -4.98 12.36
C THR A 36 -13.38 -3.72 12.80
N GLY A 37 -12.65 -2.62 13.09
CA GLY A 37 -13.27 -1.36 13.48
C GLY A 37 -14.07 -0.68 12.35
N SER A 38 -13.62 -0.85 11.11
CA SER A 38 -14.27 -0.26 9.93
C SER A 38 -15.45 -1.07 9.43
N PHE A 39 -15.54 -2.37 9.75
CA PHE A 39 -16.63 -3.25 9.30
C PHE A 39 -18.03 -2.68 9.60
N PHE A 40 -18.27 -2.27 10.85
CA PHE A 40 -19.57 -1.71 11.25
C PHE A 40 -19.87 -0.36 10.58
N LEU A 41 -18.83 0.45 10.32
CA LEU A 41 -18.99 1.72 9.62
C LEU A 41 -19.34 1.51 8.15
N ILE A 42 -18.79 0.47 7.52
CA ILE A 42 -19.13 0.11 6.13
C ILE A 42 -20.59 -0.32 6.03
N LEU A 43 -21.09 -1.10 7.01
CA LEU A 43 -22.50 -1.47 7.06
C LEU A 43 -23.40 -0.23 7.23
N ASP A 44 -23.03 0.69 8.11
CA ASP A 44 -23.77 1.93 8.33
C ASP A 44 -23.77 2.84 7.08
N ALA A 45 -22.68 2.83 6.30
CA ALA A 45 -22.56 3.60 5.06
C ALA A 45 -23.53 3.17 3.96
N GLN A 46 -24.12 1.97 4.05
CA GLN A 46 -25.19 1.53 3.16
C GLN A 46 -26.46 2.38 3.33
N ASN A 47 -26.71 2.91 4.52
CA ASN A 47 -27.78 3.86 4.75
C ASN A 47 -27.39 5.25 4.20
N PRO A 48 -28.12 5.80 3.21
CA PRO A 48 -27.80 7.11 2.63
C PRO A 48 -27.73 8.24 3.65
N ALA A 49 -28.54 8.18 4.73
CA ALA A 49 -28.55 9.22 5.77
C ALA A 49 -27.23 9.28 6.57
N ASN A 50 -26.57 8.13 6.74
CA ASN A 50 -25.36 8.02 7.56
C ASN A 50 -24.07 7.98 6.72
N ARG A 51 -24.17 7.78 5.40
CA ARG A 51 -23.04 7.54 4.49
C ARG A 51 -21.90 8.53 4.64
N THR A 52 -22.17 9.82 4.66
CA THR A 52 -21.11 10.85 4.79
C THR A 52 -20.39 10.74 6.13
N LEU A 53 -21.14 10.56 7.22
CA LEU A 53 -20.54 10.38 8.54
C LEU A 53 -19.71 9.09 8.60
N ALA A 54 -20.27 7.97 8.13
CA ALA A 54 -19.58 6.69 8.08
C ALA A 54 -18.27 6.75 7.29
N ARG A 55 -18.27 7.42 6.12
CA ARG A 55 -17.07 7.68 5.30
C ARG A 55 -15.97 8.41 6.09
N VAL A 56 -16.33 9.50 6.76
CA VAL A 56 -15.40 10.26 7.61
C VAL A 56 -14.88 9.39 8.76
N MET A 57 -15.78 8.64 9.41
CA MET A 57 -15.41 7.76 10.51
C MET A 57 -14.51 6.61 10.08
N ILE A 58 -14.60 6.10 8.84
CA ILE A 58 -13.65 5.11 8.31
C ILE A 58 -12.24 5.71 8.20
N GLY A 59 -12.13 6.95 7.72
CA GLY A 59 -10.85 7.67 7.71
C GLY A 59 -10.29 7.89 9.12
N VAL A 60 -11.14 8.30 10.07
CA VAL A 60 -10.75 8.43 11.49
C VAL A 60 -10.33 7.07 12.07
N ALA A 61 -11.05 6.00 11.76
CA ALA A 61 -10.72 4.65 12.19
C ALA A 61 -9.36 4.22 11.65
N GLN A 62 -9.00 4.55 10.40
CA GLN A 62 -7.67 4.27 9.85
C GLN A 62 -6.56 4.98 10.64
N LEU A 63 -6.78 6.24 11.03
CA LEU A 63 -5.82 6.97 11.87
C LEU A 63 -5.71 6.37 13.28
N LEU A 64 -6.82 6.06 13.93
CA LEU A 64 -6.84 5.60 15.32
C LEU A 64 -6.48 4.12 15.48
N LEU A 65 -6.88 3.29 14.53
CA LEU A 65 -6.78 1.83 14.62
C LEU A 65 -5.62 1.26 13.82
N MET A 66 -5.01 2.05 12.93
CA MET A 66 -3.82 1.65 12.18
C MET A 66 -2.62 2.56 12.43
N LEU A 67 -2.74 3.87 12.15
CA LEU A 67 -1.60 4.77 12.28
C LEU A 67 -1.15 4.97 13.73
N ALA A 68 -2.08 5.24 14.66
CA ALA A 68 -1.75 5.43 16.06
C ALA A 68 -1.05 4.21 16.70
N PRO A 69 -1.55 2.97 16.59
CA PRO A 69 -0.83 1.80 17.10
C PRO A 69 0.50 1.56 16.37
N THR A 70 0.59 1.87 15.06
CA THR A 70 1.88 1.83 14.33
C THR A 70 2.91 2.78 14.96
N VAL A 71 2.51 4.03 15.24
CA VAL A 71 3.38 5.03 15.87
C VAL A 71 3.78 4.60 17.28
N MET A 72 2.84 4.07 18.07
CA MET A 72 3.13 3.54 19.40
C MET A 72 4.13 2.38 19.34
N LEU A 73 3.90 1.40 18.47
CA LEU A 73 4.80 0.25 18.29
C LEU A 73 6.18 0.71 17.81
N ALA A 74 6.25 1.64 16.86
CA ALA A 74 7.51 2.22 16.43
C ALA A 74 8.26 2.90 17.60
N ARG A 75 7.52 3.66 18.44
CA ARG A 75 8.11 4.35 19.59
C ARG A 75 8.66 3.40 20.65
N TYR A 76 7.91 2.36 20.99
CA TYR A 76 8.20 1.48 22.11
C TYR A 76 9.06 0.26 21.74
N ALA A 77 8.92 -0.27 20.53
CA ALA A 77 9.62 -1.47 20.10
C ALA A 77 10.89 -1.19 19.27
N VAL A 78 11.04 0.01 18.71
CA VAL A 78 12.19 0.36 17.86
C VAL A 78 12.97 1.55 18.42
N GLY A 79 12.36 2.73 18.57
CA GLY A 79 13.08 3.93 19.00
C GLY A 79 12.34 5.24 18.73
N PRO A 80 13.03 6.37 18.50
CA PRO A 80 12.38 7.62 18.08
C PRO A 80 11.51 7.42 16.83
N VAL A 81 10.33 8.04 16.80
CA VAL A 81 9.31 7.79 15.75
C VAL A 81 9.84 8.20 14.38
N GLU A 82 10.53 9.33 14.30
CA GLU A 82 11.08 9.90 13.07
C GLU A 82 12.09 8.96 12.42
N GLN A 83 12.95 8.35 13.23
CA GLN A 83 13.96 7.40 12.77
C GLN A 83 13.32 6.05 12.42
N SER A 84 12.44 5.55 13.29
CA SER A 84 11.80 4.24 13.14
C SER A 84 10.88 4.18 11.92
N LEU A 85 10.16 5.27 11.65
CA LEU A 85 9.27 5.39 10.49
C LEU A 85 9.96 6.03 9.27
N ARG A 86 11.22 6.46 9.40
CA ARG A 86 11.99 7.10 8.31
C ARG A 86 11.32 8.39 7.79
N LEU A 87 10.85 9.22 8.71
CA LEU A 87 10.20 10.51 8.43
C LEU A 87 11.25 11.59 8.15
N ARG A 88 11.77 11.59 6.92
CA ARG A 88 12.64 12.66 6.42
C ARG A 88 12.31 13.01 4.98
N PRO A 89 12.49 14.25 4.53
CA PRO A 89 12.27 14.59 3.13
C PRO A 89 13.13 13.72 2.20
N GLY A 90 12.53 13.19 1.13
CA GLY A 90 13.28 12.57 0.05
C GLY A 90 13.97 13.61 -0.86
N PRO A 91 14.86 13.17 -1.76
CA PRO A 91 15.45 14.06 -2.77
C PRO A 91 14.35 14.75 -3.60
N PRO A 92 14.46 16.05 -3.95
CA PRO A 92 13.38 16.77 -4.64
C PRO A 92 12.90 16.09 -5.93
N PHE A 93 13.82 15.56 -6.73
CA PHE A 93 13.49 14.86 -7.97
C PHE A 93 12.78 13.51 -7.76
N SER A 94 12.79 12.95 -6.54
CA SER A 94 12.12 11.69 -6.24
C SER A 94 10.60 11.82 -6.35
N TYR A 95 10.02 12.99 -6.05
CA TYR A 95 8.59 13.24 -6.18
C TYR A 95 8.16 13.30 -7.65
N LEU A 96 8.95 13.96 -8.50
CA LEU A 96 8.70 13.97 -9.94
C LEU A 96 8.83 12.57 -10.55
N ALA A 97 9.91 11.85 -10.19
CA ALA A 97 10.11 10.46 -10.63
C ALA A 97 8.97 9.55 -10.18
N MET A 98 8.44 9.77 -8.97
CA MET A 98 7.28 9.06 -8.46
C MET A 98 6.01 9.36 -9.26
N GLY A 99 5.74 10.63 -9.59
CA GLY A 99 4.61 10.98 -10.44
C GLY A 99 4.67 10.33 -11.82
N ILE A 100 5.85 10.35 -12.45
CA ILE A 100 6.10 9.67 -13.74
C ILE A 100 5.87 8.16 -13.61
N ALA A 101 6.37 7.54 -12.54
CA ALA A 101 6.17 6.12 -12.28
C ALA A 101 4.69 5.76 -12.08
N MET A 102 3.94 6.53 -11.29
CA MET A 102 2.52 6.25 -11.02
C MET A 102 1.66 6.34 -12.29
N VAL A 103 1.92 7.31 -13.15
CA VAL A 103 1.24 7.42 -14.46
C VAL A 103 1.62 6.24 -15.36
N SER A 104 2.91 5.87 -15.38
CA SER A 104 3.41 4.77 -16.21
C SER A 104 2.91 3.40 -15.72
N LEU A 105 2.66 3.23 -14.43
CA LEU A 105 2.14 1.97 -13.89
C LEU A 105 0.76 1.64 -14.45
N TRP A 106 -0.08 2.62 -14.78
CA TRP A 106 -1.45 2.37 -15.21
C TRP A 106 -1.59 1.42 -16.42
N PRO A 107 -1.01 1.72 -17.61
CA PRO A 107 -1.10 0.81 -18.77
C PRO A 107 -0.45 -0.55 -18.51
N LEU A 108 0.60 -0.60 -17.66
CA LEU A 108 1.25 -1.86 -17.29
C LEU A 108 0.32 -2.74 -16.44
N LEU A 109 -0.28 -2.17 -15.40
CA LEU A 109 -1.22 -2.87 -14.53
C LEU A 109 -2.46 -3.31 -15.29
N GLN A 110 -3.03 -2.47 -16.15
CA GLN A 110 -4.17 -2.83 -17.00
C GLN A 110 -3.84 -4.02 -17.92
N THR A 111 -2.63 -4.05 -18.50
CA THR A 111 -2.20 -5.16 -19.35
C THR A 111 -2.04 -6.46 -18.55
N VAL A 112 -1.52 -6.39 -17.33
CA VAL A 112 -1.43 -7.55 -16.42
C VAL A 112 -2.84 -8.06 -16.05
N LEU A 113 -3.77 -7.16 -15.75
CA LEU A 113 -5.16 -7.51 -15.44
C LEU A 113 -5.87 -8.14 -16.65
N ILE A 114 -5.64 -7.65 -17.87
CA ILE A 114 -6.19 -8.29 -19.08
C ILE A 114 -5.57 -9.67 -19.29
N ALA A 115 -4.25 -9.79 -19.15
CA ALA A 115 -3.53 -11.05 -19.36
C ALA A 115 -3.93 -12.12 -18.35
N GLN A 116 -4.15 -11.77 -17.08
CA GLN A 116 -4.50 -12.74 -16.06
C GLN A 116 -5.88 -13.37 -16.34
N GLU A 117 -6.84 -12.55 -16.78
CA GLU A 117 -8.20 -13.00 -17.08
C GLU A 117 -8.26 -13.86 -18.34
N LEU A 118 -7.41 -13.58 -19.33
CA LEU A 118 -7.38 -14.34 -20.59
C LEU A 118 -6.57 -15.63 -20.51
N TYR A 119 -5.43 -15.62 -19.80
CA TYR A 119 -4.42 -16.66 -19.97
C TYR A 119 -3.95 -17.33 -18.67
N LEU A 120 -4.11 -16.69 -17.50
CA LEU A 120 -3.55 -17.21 -16.25
C LEU A 120 -4.59 -17.89 -15.36
N ILE A 121 -5.83 -17.40 -15.35
CA ILE A 121 -6.89 -17.88 -14.45
C ILE A 121 -7.89 -18.73 -15.24
N PRO A 122 -8.10 -20.01 -14.87
CA PRO A 122 -9.13 -20.85 -15.48
C PRO A 122 -10.53 -20.23 -15.38
N PRO A 123 -11.40 -20.37 -16.40
CA PRO A 123 -12.72 -19.71 -16.43
C PRO A 123 -13.59 -19.97 -15.18
N ASP A 124 -13.62 -21.20 -14.67
CA ASP A 124 -14.43 -21.58 -13.50
C ASP A 124 -13.97 -20.86 -12.22
N ILE A 125 -12.65 -20.72 -12.07
CA ILE A 125 -12.04 -19.98 -10.96
C ILE A 125 -12.28 -18.48 -11.14
N LEU A 126 -12.11 -17.97 -12.38
CA LEU A 126 -12.30 -16.56 -12.69
C LEU A 126 -13.72 -16.09 -12.36
N ALA A 127 -14.75 -16.86 -12.69
CA ALA A 127 -16.13 -16.54 -12.36
C ALA A 127 -16.34 -16.42 -10.84
N SER A 128 -15.77 -17.34 -10.07
CA SER A 128 -15.84 -17.33 -8.61
C SER A 128 -15.12 -16.11 -8.02
N LEU A 129 -13.93 -15.77 -8.53
CA LEU A 129 -13.17 -14.61 -8.09
C LEU A 129 -13.87 -13.28 -8.42
N LYS A 130 -14.47 -13.18 -9.62
CA LYS A 130 -15.25 -11.99 -10.02
C LYS A 130 -16.46 -11.80 -9.11
N SER A 131 -17.23 -12.85 -8.85
CA SER A 131 -18.37 -12.78 -7.94
C SER A 131 -17.95 -12.38 -6.52
N ALA A 132 -16.83 -12.87 -6.01
CA ALA A 132 -16.30 -12.45 -4.71
C ALA A 132 -15.88 -10.97 -4.69
N GLN A 133 -15.36 -10.44 -5.80
CA GLN A 133 -14.84 -9.08 -5.91
C GLN A 133 -15.90 -8.03 -6.23
N GLU A 134 -17.04 -8.41 -6.82
CA GLU A 134 -18.17 -7.50 -7.09
C GLU A 134 -18.64 -6.77 -5.81
N ASN A 135 -18.71 -7.49 -4.69
CA ASN A 135 -19.09 -6.90 -3.39
C ASN A 135 -18.08 -5.85 -2.93
N THR A 136 -16.78 -6.13 -3.10
CA THR A 136 -15.70 -5.19 -2.76
C THR A 136 -15.77 -3.95 -3.64
N GLU A 137 -15.88 -4.11 -4.97
CA GLU A 137 -15.96 -3.00 -5.91
C GLU A 137 -17.18 -2.10 -5.65
N SER A 138 -18.34 -2.71 -5.39
CA SER A 138 -19.57 -1.97 -5.07
C SER A 138 -19.42 -1.13 -3.79
N THR A 139 -18.74 -1.67 -2.78
CA THR A 139 -18.45 -0.97 -1.52
C THR A 139 -17.44 0.16 -1.73
N TYR A 140 -16.38 -0.08 -2.50
CA TYR A 140 -15.43 0.96 -2.89
C TYR A 140 -16.13 2.11 -3.62
N ARG A 141 -17.01 1.81 -4.58
CA ARG A 141 -17.81 2.81 -5.29
C ARG A 141 -18.75 3.57 -4.35
N LEU A 142 -19.45 2.88 -3.46
CA LEU A 142 -20.34 3.51 -2.47
C LEU A 142 -19.61 4.49 -1.55
N LEU A 143 -18.38 4.15 -1.15
CA LEU A 143 -17.60 4.92 -0.18
C LEU A 143 -16.78 6.05 -0.81
N LEU A 144 -16.32 5.90 -2.05
CA LEU A 144 -15.32 6.80 -2.64
C LEU A 144 -15.76 7.51 -3.92
N ALA A 145 -16.77 7.02 -4.64
CA ALA A 145 -17.27 7.74 -5.81
C ALA A 145 -18.06 8.99 -5.37
N SER A 146 -17.78 10.14 -6.00
CA SER A 146 -18.59 11.34 -5.79
C SER A 146 -18.55 12.27 -6.99
N ASP A 147 -19.70 12.84 -7.31
CA ASP A 147 -19.98 13.81 -8.37
C ASP A 147 -19.88 15.28 -7.89
N THR A 148 -19.67 15.51 -6.59
CA THR A 148 -19.52 16.87 -6.04
C THR A 148 -18.07 17.18 -5.72
N PRO A 149 -17.58 18.42 -5.93
CA PRO A 149 -16.22 18.80 -5.56
C PRO A 149 -15.91 18.51 -4.08
N THR A 150 -16.83 18.83 -3.17
CA THR A 150 -16.68 18.57 -1.74
C THR A 150 -16.62 17.08 -1.43
N GLY A 151 -17.51 16.28 -2.03
CA GLY A 151 -17.53 14.84 -1.82
C GLY A 151 -16.28 14.14 -2.39
N LEU A 152 -15.73 14.63 -3.50
CA LEU A 152 -14.48 14.17 -4.08
C LEU A 152 -13.28 14.53 -3.19
N LEU A 153 -13.23 15.75 -2.63
CA LEU A 153 -12.20 16.14 -1.67
C LEU A 153 -12.22 15.23 -0.43
N ILE A 154 -13.41 14.90 0.08
CA ILE A 154 -13.57 13.93 1.18
C ILE A 154 -13.04 12.56 0.75
N SER A 155 -13.42 12.07 -0.44
CA SER A 155 -12.92 10.78 -0.96
C SER A 155 -11.41 10.73 -1.08
N ILE A 156 -10.77 11.79 -1.60
CA ILE A 156 -9.31 11.88 -1.72
C ILE A 156 -8.68 11.87 -0.32
N ALA A 157 -9.24 12.59 0.65
CA ALA A 157 -8.73 12.57 2.01
C ALA A 157 -8.79 11.18 2.64
N ILE A 158 -9.95 10.52 2.62
CA ILE A 158 -10.18 9.24 3.32
C ILE A 158 -9.68 8.00 2.55
N GLY A 159 -9.60 8.08 1.23
CA GLY A 159 -9.29 6.96 0.34
C GLY A 159 -7.90 7.03 -0.31
N ALA A 160 -7.27 8.21 -0.32
CA ALA A 160 -5.92 8.37 -0.86
C ALA A 160 -4.91 8.85 0.18
N LEU A 161 -5.15 10.00 0.83
CA LEU A 161 -4.16 10.62 1.72
C LEU A 161 -4.00 9.85 3.03
N ILE A 162 -5.10 9.60 3.75
CA ILE A 162 -5.07 8.90 5.04
C ILE A 162 -4.56 7.46 4.89
N PRO A 163 -5.03 6.66 3.90
CA PRO A 163 -4.49 5.32 3.66
C PRO A 163 -3.00 5.36 3.31
N ALA A 164 -2.57 6.22 2.39
CA ALA A 164 -1.15 6.32 2.04
C ALA A 164 -0.26 6.66 3.25
N LEU A 165 -0.68 7.62 4.08
CA LEU A 165 0.06 7.94 5.30
C LEU A 165 0.14 6.73 6.25
N SER A 166 -1.00 6.10 6.52
CA SER A 166 -1.13 5.06 7.54
C SER A 166 -0.46 3.76 7.10
N GLU A 167 -0.64 3.38 5.84
CA GLU A 167 -0.09 2.15 5.27
C GLU A 167 1.39 2.26 5.02
N GLU A 168 1.90 3.38 4.49
CA GLU A 168 3.35 3.49 4.31
C GLU A 168 4.08 3.55 5.67
N ALA A 169 3.49 4.18 6.70
CA ALA A 169 4.03 4.12 8.05
C ALA A 169 4.11 2.67 8.58
N LEU A 170 3.04 1.89 8.42
CA LEU A 170 2.97 0.52 8.93
C LEU A 170 3.86 -0.44 8.14
N TYR A 171 3.71 -0.48 6.82
CA TYR A 171 4.35 -1.47 5.97
C TYR A 171 5.81 -1.13 5.64
N ARG A 172 6.13 0.16 5.42
CA ARG A 172 7.46 0.59 4.93
C ARG A 172 8.32 1.17 6.05
N GLY A 173 7.71 1.96 6.93
CA GLY A 173 8.36 2.47 8.14
C GLY A 173 8.66 1.32 9.11
N LEU A 174 7.63 0.87 9.83
CA LEU A 174 7.77 -0.13 10.88
C LEU A 174 8.09 -1.54 10.33
N GLY A 175 7.23 -2.09 9.47
CA GLY A 175 7.31 -3.47 9.00
C GLY A 175 8.58 -3.78 8.21
N GLN A 176 8.79 -3.13 7.07
CA GLN A 176 10.00 -3.29 6.27
C GLN A 176 11.25 -2.90 7.06
N GLY A 177 11.18 -1.89 7.94
CA GLY A 177 12.26 -1.53 8.85
C GLY A 177 12.68 -2.68 9.77
N LEU A 178 11.72 -3.34 10.42
CA LEU A 178 11.93 -4.52 11.26
C LEU A 178 12.44 -5.73 10.45
N PHE A 179 11.88 -5.97 9.26
CA PHE A 179 12.35 -7.04 8.38
C PHE A 179 13.80 -6.85 7.98
N ARG A 180 14.22 -5.60 7.75
CA ARG A 180 15.57 -5.26 7.31
C ARG A 180 16.64 -5.53 8.38
N GLN A 181 16.26 -5.67 9.65
CA GLN A 181 17.18 -6.05 10.74
C GLN A 181 17.67 -7.50 10.62
N ALA A 182 16.91 -8.38 9.93
CA ALA A 182 17.26 -9.79 9.77
C ALA A 182 17.35 -10.24 8.30
N LEU A 183 16.74 -9.50 7.37
CA LEU A 183 16.70 -9.82 5.95
C LEU A 183 17.52 -8.84 5.11
N ARG A 184 18.03 -9.32 3.97
CA ARG A 184 18.60 -8.47 2.91
C ARG A 184 17.50 -7.55 2.35
N PRO A 185 17.87 -6.40 1.74
CA PRO A 185 16.90 -5.43 1.22
C PRO A 185 15.78 -6.05 0.38
N ALA A 186 16.14 -6.91 -0.58
CA ALA A 186 15.17 -7.56 -1.46
C ALA A 186 14.17 -8.45 -0.70
N GLY A 187 14.61 -9.16 0.34
CA GLY A 187 13.74 -10.02 1.15
C GLY A 187 12.78 -9.20 2.01
N ALA A 188 13.25 -8.09 2.59
CA ALA A 188 12.41 -7.18 3.36
C ALA A 188 11.34 -6.50 2.48
N ILE A 189 11.72 -6.07 1.27
CA ILE A 189 10.81 -5.48 0.29
C ILE A 189 9.76 -6.50 -0.18
N LEU A 190 10.19 -7.72 -0.51
CA LEU A 190 9.28 -8.76 -0.98
C LEU A 190 8.29 -9.17 0.11
N LEU A 191 8.75 -9.38 1.34
CA LEU A 191 7.86 -9.75 2.45
C LEU A 191 6.85 -8.64 2.76
N SER A 192 7.30 -7.38 2.80
CA SER A 192 6.38 -6.24 3.00
C SER A 192 5.36 -6.14 1.86
N GLY A 193 5.79 -6.28 0.60
CA GLY A 193 4.91 -6.28 -0.56
C GLY A 193 3.90 -7.45 -0.58
N LEU A 194 4.32 -8.65 -0.16
CA LEU A 194 3.43 -9.82 -0.04
C LEU A 194 2.36 -9.61 1.02
N LEU A 195 2.74 -9.07 2.19
CA LEU A 195 1.78 -8.76 3.24
C LEU A 195 0.82 -7.65 2.81
N PHE A 196 1.34 -6.61 2.13
CA PHE A 196 0.53 -5.54 1.56
C PHE A 196 -0.50 -6.11 0.59
N ALA A 197 -0.09 -6.83 -0.45
CA ALA A 197 -1.01 -7.38 -1.44
C ALA A 197 -1.98 -8.43 -0.85
N GLY A 198 -1.50 -9.29 0.05
CA GLY A 198 -2.30 -10.35 0.64
C GLY A 198 -3.42 -9.84 1.56
N LEU A 199 -3.13 -8.83 2.37
CA LEU A 199 -4.10 -8.27 3.33
C LEU A 199 -5.11 -7.30 2.71
N HIS A 200 -4.99 -7.01 1.41
CA HIS A 200 -6.05 -6.32 0.66
C HIS A 200 -7.23 -7.24 0.31
N PHE A 201 -7.06 -8.57 0.38
CA PHE A 201 -8.11 -9.56 0.07
C PHE A 201 -8.75 -9.39 -1.32
N GLN A 202 -7.95 -9.00 -2.31
CA GLN A 202 -8.39 -8.82 -3.71
C GLN A 202 -7.57 -9.72 -4.63
N PRO A 203 -7.99 -10.98 -4.86
CA PRO A 203 -7.20 -11.95 -5.62
C PRO A 203 -6.86 -11.49 -7.05
N LEU A 204 -7.80 -10.84 -7.75
CA LEU A 204 -7.54 -10.34 -9.11
C LEU A 204 -6.61 -9.10 -9.12
N ALA A 205 -6.48 -8.40 -7.99
CA ALA A 205 -5.56 -7.27 -7.84
C ALA A 205 -4.23 -7.67 -7.18
N PHE A 206 -4.05 -8.93 -6.77
CA PHE A 206 -2.90 -9.36 -5.98
C PHE A 206 -1.56 -9.08 -6.68
N LEU A 207 -1.41 -9.45 -7.95
CA LEU A 207 -0.18 -9.21 -8.71
C LEU A 207 0.11 -7.71 -8.91
N PRO A 208 -0.87 -6.87 -9.33
CA PRO A 208 -0.74 -5.42 -9.33
C PRO A 208 -0.31 -4.83 -7.98
N LEU A 209 -0.98 -5.22 -6.89
CA LEU A 209 -0.70 -4.71 -5.54
C LEU A 209 0.67 -5.15 -5.04
N LEU A 210 1.10 -6.37 -5.35
CA LEU A 210 2.44 -6.86 -5.01
C LEU A 210 3.50 -6.05 -5.75
N GLY A 211 3.31 -5.79 -7.05
CA GLY A 211 4.20 -4.96 -7.85
C GLY A 211 4.31 -3.54 -7.30
N LEU A 212 3.17 -2.89 -6.99
CA LEU A 212 3.13 -1.57 -6.38
C LEU A 212 3.79 -1.56 -5.01
N GLY A 213 3.47 -2.53 -4.14
CA GLY A 213 4.06 -2.66 -2.81
C GLY A 213 5.58 -2.83 -2.84
N CYS A 214 6.08 -3.70 -3.72
CA CYS A 214 7.52 -3.87 -3.92
C CYS A 214 8.19 -2.62 -4.50
N PHE A 215 7.53 -1.89 -5.41
CA PHE A 215 8.06 -0.65 -5.95
C PHE A 215 8.18 0.45 -4.88
N LEU A 216 7.14 0.65 -4.07
CA LEU A 216 7.14 1.62 -2.96
C LEU A 216 8.16 1.25 -1.88
N GLY A 217 8.28 -0.04 -1.56
CA GLY A 217 9.31 -0.55 -0.65
C GLY A 217 10.74 -0.37 -1.19
N PHE A 218 10.94 -0.58 -2.49
CA PHE A 218 12.21 -0.30 -3.17
C PHE A 218 12.56 1.19 -3.09
N VAL A 219 11.62 2.09 -3.41
CA VAL A 219 11.86 3.54 -3.32
C VAL A 219 12.21 3.94 -1.89
N THR A 220 11.47 3.44 -0.89
CA THR A 220 11.77 3.69 0.53
C THR A 220 13.18 3.25 0.91
N GLU A 221 13.65 2.11 0.40
CA GLU A 221 15.01 1.62 0.65
C GLU A 221 16.08 2.50 -0.03
N ARG A 222 15.80 3.03 -1.22
CA ARG A 222 16.74 3.90 -1.97
C ARG A 222 16.81 5.32 -1.44
N THR A 223 15.68 5.88 -1.02
CA THR A 223 15.61 7.25 -0.48
C THR A 223 15.87 7.28 1.02
N GLY A 224 15.76 6.13 1.69
CA GLY A 224 15.77 6.06 3.13
C GLY A 224 14.59 6.78 3.78
N SER A 225 13.50 7.01 3.06
CA SER A 225 12.36 7.83 3.47
C SER A 225 11.04 7.25 2.97
N ILE A 226 10.02 7.24 3.82
CA ILE A 226 8.66 6.88 3.40
C ILE A 226 7.91 8.02 2.70
N ILE A 227 8.41 9.27 2.75
CA ILE A 227 7.66 10.43 2.21
C ILE A 227 7.46 10.35 0.69
N PRO A 228 8.46 9.96 -0.14
CA PRO A 228 8.23 9.71 -1.56
C PRO A 228 7.22 8.57 -1.81
N ALA A 229 7.24 7.53 -0.98
CA ALA A 229 6.31 6.41 -1.10
C ALA A 229 4.87 6.81 -0.74
N ILE A 230 4.68 7.59 0.34
CA ILE A 230 3.39 8.21 0.71
C ILE A 230 2.86 9.03 -0.46
N THR A 231 3.73 9.85 -1.07
CA THR A 231 3.32 10.70 -2.20
C THR A 231 2.87 9.85 -3.39
N GLY A 232 3.64 8.84 -3.77
CA GLY A 232 3.29 7.95 -4.88
C GLY A 232 2.00 7.17 -4.63
N HIS A 233 1.87 6.58 -3.44
CA HIS A 233 0.69 5.84 -3.06
C HIS A 233 -0.56 6.75 -3.05
N ALA A 234 -0.47 7.94 -2.45
CA ALA A 234 -1.55 8.91 -2.46
C ALA A 234 -1.93 9.34 -3.89
N MET A 235 -0.96 9.57 -4.77
CA MET A 235 -1.22 9.90 -6.17
C MET A 235 -1.93 8.76 -6.90
N PHE A 236 -1.48 7.52 -6.71
CA PHE A 236 -2.09 6.34 -7.32
C PHE A 236 -3.56 6.17 -6.91
N ASN A 237 -3.83 6.30 -5.61
CA ASN A 237 -5.19 6.17 -5.08
C ASN A 237 -6.07 7.36 -5.51
N ALA A 238 -5.54 8.59 -5.51
CA ALA A 238 -6.29 9.76 -5.94
C ALA A 238 -6.72 9.65 -7.41
N VAL A 239 -5.81 9.23 -8.30
CA VAL A 239 -6.15 8.99 -9.72
C VAL A 239 -7.20 7.89 -9.86
N THR A 240 -7.09 6.81 -9.09
CA THR A 240 -8.07 5.72 -9.08
C THR A 240 -9.46 6.21 -8.65
N ILE A 241 -9.54 7.02 -7.59
CA ILE A 241 -10.79 7.60 -7.07
C ILE A 241 -11.41 8.59 -8.06
N MET A 242 -10.58 9.42 -8.71
CA MET A 242 -11.05 10.35 -9.74
C MET A 242 -11.61 9.57 -10.95
N GLY A 243 -10.92 8.52 -11.39
CA GLY A 243 -11.41 7.64 -12.46
C GLY A 243 -12.73 6.96 -12.10
N LEU A 244 -12.85 6.43 -10.89
CA LEU A 244 -14.07 5.82 -10.36
C LEU A 244 -15.25 6.81 -10.35
N SER A 245 -15.00 8.05 -9.97
CA SER A 245 -16.02 9.11 -9.95
C SER A 245 -16.43 9.53 -11.36
N ALA A 246 -15.47 9.69 -12.27
CA ALA A 246 -15.73 10.02 -13.67
C ALA A 246 -16.55 8.94 -14.38
N VAL A 247 -16.31 7.66 -14.09
CA VAL A 247 -17.14 6.55 -14.62
C VAL A 247 -18.59 6.66 -14.14
N GLY A 248 -18.82 7.13 -12.92
CA GLY A 248 -20.17 7.32 -12.39
C GLY A 248 -21.02 8.34 -13.16
N GLU A 249 -20.38 9.33 -13.78
CA GLU A 249 -21.04 10.37 -14.58
C GLU A 249 -21.32 9.94 -16.03
N MET A 250 -20.70 8.85 -16.49
CA MET A 250 -20.89 8.36 -17.86
C MET A 250 -22.28 7.73 -18.08
N PRO A 251 -22.80 7.74 -19.32
CA PRO A 251 -24.00 6.99 -19.69
C PRO A 251 -23.92 5.51 -19.26
N PRO A 252 -25.03 4.87 -18.83
CA PRO A 252 -25.01 3.50 -18.31
C PRO A 252 -24.32 2.46 -19.21
N GLU A 253 -24.40 2.68 -20.53
CA GLU A 253 -23.77 1.85 -21.57
C GLU A 253 -22.23 1.87 -21.49
N LEU A 254 -21.65 3.00 -21.05
CA LEU A 254 -20.21 3.23 -20.92
C LEU A 254 -19.68 2.98 -19.50
N GLN A 255 -20.56 2.70 -18.53
CA GLN A 255 -20.15 2.36 -17.16
C GLN A 255 -19.63 0.93 -17.03
N LYS A 256 -19.95 0.06 -17.99
CA LYS A 256 -19.45 -1.32 -17.99
C LYS A 256 -18.05 -1.34 -18.62
N PRO A 257 -17.07 -2.01 -17.98
CA PRO A 257 -15.76 -2.19 -18.60
C PRO A 257 -15.92 -2.93 -19.94
N PRO A 258 -15.06 -2.64 -20.93
CA PRO A 258 -15.09 -3.34 -22.21
C PRO A 258 -14.86 -4.83 -22.00
N ALA A 259 -15.41 -5.65 -22.91
CA ALA A 259 -15.18 -7.08 -22.88
C ALA A 259 -13.67 -7.37 -22.99
N ILE A 260 -13.17 -8.18 -22.06
CA ILE A 260 -11.78 -8.61 -22.06
C ILE A 260 -11.60 -9.60 -23.21
N THR A 261 -10.86 -9.17 -24.24
CA THR A 261 -10.63 -9.93 -25.48
C THR A 261 -9.15 -9.97 -25.81
N THR A 262 -8.75 -10.94 -26.64
CA THR A 262 -7.39 -10.99 -27.20
C THR A 262 -7.06 -9.72 -27.98
N GLU A 263 -8.02 -9.10 -28.67
CA GLU A 263 -7.80 -7.83 -29.37
C GLU A 263 -7.48 -6.69 -28.39
N LEU A 264 -8.26 -6.55 -27.32
CA LEU A 264 -8.00 -5.55 -26.27
C LEU A 264 -6.61 -5.77 -25.63
N PHE A 265 -6.22 -7.03 -25.43
CA PHE A 265 -4.88 -7.37 -24.95
C PHE A 265 -3.79 -6.92 -25.93
N LEU A 266 -3.92 -7.21 -27.22
CA LEU A 266 -2.93 -6.79 -28.21
C LEU A 266 -2.84 -5.26 -28.33
N GLN A 267 -3.97 -4.56 -28.19
CA GLN A 267 -4.03 -3.10 -28.20
C GLN A 267 -3.38 -2.46 -26.96
N SER A 268 -3.32 -3.15 -25.82
CA SER A 268 -2.69 -2.62 -24.60
C SER A 268 -1.15 -2.76 -24.58
N LEU A 269 -0.59 -3.69 -25.38
CA LEU A 269 0.85 -3.98 -25.39
C LEU A 269 1.76 -2.78 -25.72
N PRO A 270 1.47 -1.92 -26.72
CA PRO A 270 2.33 -0.78 -27.02
C PRO A 270 2.43 0.19 -25.84
N GLY A 271 1.30 0.48 -25.18
CA GLY A 271 1.25 1.32 -23.99
C GLY A 271 2.03 0.71 -22.83
N ALA A 272 1.88 -0.59 -22.59
CA ALA A 272 2.63 -1.32 -21.57
C ALA A 272 4.14 -1.34 -21.83
N ALA A 273 4.56 -1.47 -23.09
CA ALA A 273 5.98 -1.46 -23.47
C ALA A 273 6.63 -0.09 -23.19
N VAL A 274 5.96 1.01 -23.58
CA VAL A 274 6.43 2.37 -23.28
C VAL A 274 6.51 2.59 -21.77
N ALA A 275 5.46 2.21 -21.04
CA ALA A 275 5.43 2.28 -19.59
C ALA A 275 6.54 1.48 -18.91
N MET A 276 6.84 0.28 -19.40
CA MET A 276 7.92 -0.56 -18.88
C MET A 276 9.27 0.14 -19.05
N VAL A 277 9.54 0.73 -20.22
CA VAL A 277 10.78 1.48 -20.47
C VAL A 277 10.90 2.64 -19.48
N ILE A 278 9.84 3.44 -19.31
CA ILE A 278 9.83 4.57 -18.36
C ILE A 278 10.07 4.07 -16.94
N LEU A 279 9.38 3.01 -16.50
CA LEU A 279 9.53 2.46 -15.16
C LEU A 279 10.94 1.94 -14.93
N VAL A 280 11.56 1.26 -15.90
CA VAL A 280 12.95 0.83 -15.82
C VAL A 280 13.89 2.03 -15.68
N LEU A 281 13.69 3.11 -16.44
CA LEU A 281 14.49 4.32 -16.32
C LEU A 281 14.36 4.96 -14.92
N VAL A 282 13.14 5.03 -14.38
CA VAL A 282 12.90 5.52 -13.01
C VAL A 282 13.59 4.64 -11.97
N ILE A 283 13.47 3.32 -12.09
CA ILE A 283 14.15 2.35 -11.21
C ILE A 283 15.67 2.54 -11.28
N LEU A 284 16.24 2.62 -12.48
CA LEU A 284 17.68 2.84 -12.69
C LEU A 284 18.14 4.17 -12.08
N TRP A 285 17.31 5.21 -12.13
CA TRP A 285 17.60 6.48 -11.48
C TRP A 285 17.63 6.36 -9.95
N PHE A 286 16.61 5.75 -9.33
CA PHE A 286 16.62 5.46 -7.88
C PHE A 286 17.77 4.54 -7.46
N ARG A 287 18.21 3.61 -8.33
CA ARG A 287 19.38 2.77 -8.08
C ARG A 287 20.69 3.56 -7.97
N LYS A 288 20.77 4.80 -8.44
CA LYS A 288 21.97 5.64 -8.23
C LYS A 288 22.08 6.20 -6.81
N MET A 289 20.98 6.23 -6.05
CA MET A 289 20.98 6.69 -4.66
C MET A 289 21.60 5.64 -3.75
N GLN A 290 22.41 6.02 -2.76
CA GLN A 290 22.91 5.04 -1.79
C GLN A 290 21.76 4.59 -0.87
N PRO A 291 21.57 3.27 -0.64
CA PRO A 291 20.58 2.80 0.30
C PRO A 291 20.95 3.30 1.70
N ALA A 292 20.02 3.96 2.38
CA ALA A 292 20.28 4.46 3.71
C ALA A 292 20.25 3.32 4.74
N GLU A 293 21.14 3.36 5.73
CA GLU A 293 21.09 2.50 6.91
C GLU A 293 19.70 2.64 7.59
N PRO A 294 19.00 1.53 7.89
CA PRO A 294 17.77 1.57 8.67
C PRO A 294 18.04 2.22 10.02
N ASN A 295 17.24 3.22 10.40
CA ASN A 295 17.36 3.95 11.67
C ASN A 295 18.61 4.85 11.82
N ALA A 296 19.28 5.21 10.73
CA ALA A 296 20.29 6.25 10.80
C ALA A 296 19.70 7.54 11.41
N PRO A 297 20.43 8.25 12.28
CA PRO A 297 19.97 9.51 12.83
C PRO A 297 19.65 10.50 11.70
N VAL A 298 18.59 11.29 11.91
CA VAL A 298 18.12 12.34 10.98
C VAL A 298 19.06 13.54 11.05
#